data_AF-A0A5F4WDK1-F1
#
_entry.id   AF-A0A5F4WDK1-F1
#
_cell.length_a   1.000
_cell.length_b   1.000
_cell.length_c   1.000
_cell.angle_alpha   90.00
_cell.angle_beta   90.00
_cell.angle_gamma   90.00
#
_symmetry.space_group_name_H-M   'P 1'
#
loop_
_entity.id
_entity.type
_entity.pdbx_description
1 polymer ?
#
loop_
_entity_poly.entity_id
_entity_poly.type
_entity_poly.pdbx_seq_one_letter_code
_entity_poly.pdbx_strand_id
1 'polypeptide(L)'
;MSIQCIQSVYISKTISSDRDLLCLEKVVAALCRYTPRRNIPPYFVALVPQDEELDHQKIQVTPPGFQLVFLPFADDKRKMPFTEKIMAPPEQVDKMKAIVEKLRFTYRSDSFENPVLQQHFGNLEALAFDLMEPEQAVDLTLPKVEELVYPPDYNPEGKVTKRKHDNEGSGSKGPKVEYSEEELKNHISKGTLGKFTVPMLKEACRAYGLKSGLKKQELLEALTKHFQD
;
A
#
# COMPACT_ATOMS: atom_id res chain seq x y z
N MET A 1 -17.18 -48.51 -9.93
CA MET A 1 -17.14 -47.03 -9.88
C MET A 1 -15.95 -46.45 -9.08
N SER A 2 -15.09 -47.26 -8.46
CA SER A 2 -13.93 -46.79 -7.70
C SER A 2 -12.66 -46.51 -8.53
N ILE A 3 -12.53 -47.09 -9.73
CA ILE A 3 -11.28 -47.03 -10.52
C ILE A 3 -11.15 -45.73 -11.35
N GLN A 4 -12.27 -45.14 -11.81
CA GLN A 4 -12.26 -43.88 -12.57
C GLN A 4 -11.94 -42.63 -11.71
N CYS A 5 -12.34 -42.61 -10.43
CA CYS A 5 -11.94 -41.52 -9.53
C CYS A 5 -10.44 -41.54 -9.24
N ILE A 6 -9.84 -42.72 -9.12
CA ILE A 6 -8.40 -42.87 -8.87
C ILE A 6 -7.62 -42.35 -10.08
N GLN A 7 -7.94 -42.77 -11.31
CA GLN A 7 -7.24 -42.27 -12.51
C GLN A 7 -7.37 -40.76 -12.71
N SER A 8 -8.55 -40.16 -12.46
CA SER A 8 -8.74 -38.71 -12.57
C SER A 8 -7.95 -37.94 -11.52
N VAL A 9 -7.84 -38.45 -10.29
CA VAL A 9 -7.06 -37.81 -9.20
C VAL A 9 -5.56 -37.97 -9.44
N TYR A 10 -5.10 -39.12 -9.93
CA TYR A 10 -3.69 -39.34 -10.26
C TYR A 10 -3.24 -38.41 -11.40
N ILE A 11 -4.02 -38.29 -12.48
CA ILE A 11 -3.73 -37.35 -13.58
C ILE A 11 -3.71 -35.90 -13.07
N SER A 12 -4.62 -35.53 -12.16
CA SER A 12 -4.64 -34.18 -11.59
C SER A 12 -3.41 -33.88 -10.73
N LYS A 13 -2.88 -34.87 -10.00
CA LYS A 13 -1.65 -34.73 -9.21
C LYS A 13 -0.44 -34.55 -10.11
N THR A 14 -0.31 -35.33 -11.19
CA THR A 14 0.80 -35.20 -12.14
C THR A 14 0.77 -33.86 -12.88
N ILE A 15 -0.41 -33.42 -13.31
CA ILE A 15 -0.57 -32.10 -13.97
C ILE A 15 -0.30 -30.95 -12.99
N SER A 16 -0.70 -31.08 -11.72
CA SER A 16 -0.37 -30.08 -10.70
C SER A 16 1.12 -30.02 -10.49
N SER A 17 1.79 -31.16 -10.22
CA SER A 17 3.23 -31.19 -9.97
C SER A 17 4.06 -30.65 -11.13
N ASP A 18 3.67 -30.97 -12.38
CA ASP A 18 4.36 -30.46 -13.57
C ASP A 18 4.16 -28.94 -13.73
N ARG A 19 2.97 -28.43 -13.36
CA ARG A 19 2.69 -26.99 -13.38
C ARG A 19 3.36 -26.25 -12.24
N ASP A 20 3.39 -26.83 -11.05
CA ASP A 20 4.09 -26.32 -9.87
C ASP A 20 5.57 -26.09 -10.23
N LEU A 21 6.23 -27.13 -10.76
CA LEU A 21 7.63 -27.07 -11.17
C LEU A 21 7.89 -26.03 -12.27
N LEU A 22 7.02 -25.97 -13.29
CA LEU A 22 7.15 -25.02 -14.39
C LEU A 22 6.89 -23.56 -13.96
N CYS A 23 5.98 -23.34 -13.00
CA CYS A 23 5.65 -22.03 -12.47
C CYS A 23 6.77 -21.48 -11.57
N LEU A 24 7.45 -22.36 -10.82
CA LEU A 24 8.61 -22.01 -10.00
C LEU A 24 9.80 -21.61 -10.86
N GLU A 25 10.15 -22.41 -11.88
CA GLU A 25 11.26 -22.09 -12.79
C GLU A 25 11.07 -20.75 -13.50
N LYS A 26 9.83 -20.39 -13.83
CA LYS A 26 9.52 -19.17 -14.59
C LYS A 26 9.15 -17.98 -13.70
N VAL A 27 9.03 -18.17 -12.38
CA VAL A 27 8.52 -17.17 -11.43
C VAL A 27 7.18 -16.59 -11.91
N VAL A 28 6.25 -17.47 -12.27
CA VAL A 28 4.92 -17.10 -12.80
C VAL A 28 3.82 -17.62 -11.88
N ALA A 29 2.87 -16.76 -11.55
CA ALA A 29 1.63 -17.13 -10.87
C ALA A 29 0.50 -17.36 -11.88
N ALA A 30 -0.35 -18.35 -11.64
CA ALA A 30 -1.51 -18.61 -12.50
C ALA A 30 -2.71 -17.76 -12.07
N LEU A 31 -3.13 -16.82 -12.93
CA LEU A 31 -4.32 -16.01 -12.69
C LEU A 31 -5.58 -16.83 -12.97
N CYS A 32 -6.43 -16.97 -11.95
CA CYS A 32 -7.63 -17.77 -12.00
C CYS A 32 -8.87 -16.96 -11.61
N ARG A 33 -10.02 -17.39 -12.12
CA ARG A 33 -11.33 -16.92 -11.67
C ARG A 33 -11.89 -17.92 -10.66
N TYR A 34 -11.94 -17.53 -9.39
CA TYR A 34 -12.36 -18.37 -8.28
C TYR A 34 -13.84 -18.15 -7.92
N THR A 35 -14.60 -19.24 -7.91
CA THR A 35 -16.02 -19.26 -7.48
C THR A 35 -16.17 -20.39 -6.45
N PRO A 36 -16.21 -20.07 -5.13
CA PRO A 36 -16.20 -21.10 -4.08
C PRO A 36 -17.40 -22.05 -4.11
N ARG A 37 -18.59 -21.53 -4.40
CA ARG A 37 -19.86 -22.28 -4.46
C ARG A 37 -20.79 -21.68 -5.51
N ARG A 38 -21.84 -22.41 -5.86
CA ARG A 38 -22.87 -21.92 -6.80
C ARG A 38 -23.46 -20.60 -6.31
N ASN A 39 -23.74 -19.68 -7.25
CA ASN A 39 -24.36 -18.38 -7.02
C ASN A 39 -23.56 -17.40 -6.12
N ILE A 40 -22.23 -17.49 -6.13
CA ILE A 40 -21.36 -16.45 -5.56
C ILE A 40 -20.63 -15.69 -6.68
N PRO A 41 -20.50 -14.35 -6.58
CA PRO A 41 -19.68 -13.58 -7.51
C PRO A 41 -18.24 -14.09 -7.56
N PRO A 42 -17.64 -14.20 -8.75
CA PRO A 42 -16.27 -14.66 -8.87
C PRO A 42 -15.27 -13.64 -8.30
N TYR A 43 -14.16 -14.14 -7.77
CA TYR A 43 -12.97 -13.34 -7.42
C TYR A 43 -11.80 -13.69 -8.33
N PHE A 44 -10.96 -12.70 -8.64
CA PHE A 44 -9.66 -12.98 -9.24
C PHE A 44 -8.70 -13.45 -8.16
N VAL A 45 -8.03 -14.57 -8.42
CA VAL A 45 -7.03 -15.14 -7.51
C VAL A 45 -5.77 -15.46 -8.28
N ALA A 46 -4.62 -15.26 -7.66
CA ALA A 46 -3.33 -15.71 -8.16
C ALA A 46 -2.96 -17.00 -7.42
N LEU A 47 -2.77 -18.08 -8.17
CA LEU A 47 -2.18 -19.32 -7.64
C LEU A 47 -0.66 -19.16 -7.72
N VAL A 48 -0.05 -18.87 -6.58
CA VAL A 48 1.40 -18.70 -6.44
C VAL A 48 1.99 -20.06 -6.10
N PRO A 49 2.93 -20.60 -6.89
CA PRO A 49 3.54 -21.87 -6.57
C PRO A 49 4.37 -21.76 -5.28
N GLN A 50 4.32 -22.79 -4.46
CA GLN A 50 4.93 -22.87 -3.15
C GLN A 50 5.69 -24.19 -3.03
N ASP A 51 7.00 -24.09 -2.84
CA ASP A 51 7.87 -25.24 -2.63
C ASP A 51 7.74 -25.81 -1.22
N GLU A 52 8.01 -27.11 -1.10
CA GLU A 52 8.06 -27.77 0.19
C GLU A 52 9.32 -27.36 0.95
N GLU A 53 9.14 -26.87 2.19
CA GLU A 53 10.25 -26.59 3.10
C GLU A 53 10.12 -27.45 4.36
N LEU A 54 11.18 -28.21 4.64
CA LEU A 54 11.31 -29.04 5.83
C LEU A 54 12.32 -28.39 6.79
N ASP A 55 11.96 -28.32 8.08
CA ASP A 55 12.87 -27.89 9.13
C ASP A 55 13.92 -28.98 9.44
N HIS A 56 14.92 -28.64 10.27
CA HIS A 56 15.94 -29.57 10.78
C HIS A 56 15.36 -30.79 11.49
N GLN A 57 14.17 -30.67 12.08
CA GLN A 57 13.43 -31.76 12.71
C GLN A 57 12.61 -32.62 11.72
N LYS A 58 12.75 -32.37 10.41
CA LYS A 58 11.94 -32.97 9.33
C LYS A 58 10.44 -32.69 9.45
N ILE A 59 10.08 -31.62 10.16
CA ILE A 59 8.70 -31.13 10.22
C ILE A 59 8.48 -30.28 8.97
N GLN A 60 7.37 -30.51 8.27
CA GLN A 60 6.97 -29.72 7.11
C GLN A 60 6.49 -28.35 7.59
N VAL A 61 7.28 -27.31 7.31
CA VAL A 61 6.96 -25.90 7.64
C VAL A 61 6.08 -25.31 6.56
N THR A 62 6.48 -25.53 5.30
CA THR A 62 5.78 -25.01 4.13
C THR A 62 5.36 -26.21 3.28
N PRO A 63 4.04 -26.45 3.08
CA PRO A 63 3.58 -27.58 2.26
C PRO A 63 3.74 -27.29 0.76
N PRO A 64 3.96 -28.32 -0.08
CA PRO A 64 4.04 -28.15 -1.53
C PRO A 64 2.66 -27.87 -2.14
N GLY A 65 2.62 -26.98 -3.14
CA GLY A 65 1.44 -26.74 -3.98
C GLY A 65 1.27 -25.27 -4.36
N PHE A 66 0.02 -24.79 -4.39
CA PHE A 66 -0.28 -23.39 -4.73
C PHE A 66 -0.90 -22.62 -3.57
N GLN A 67 -0.32 -21.47 -3.23
CA GLN A 67 -0.95 -20.48 -2.37
C GLN A 67 -1.99 -19.69 -3.18
N LEU A 68 -3.25 -19.76 -2.75
CA LEU A 68 -4.35 -19.01 -3.36
C LEU A 68 -4.40 -17.60 -2.77
N VAL A 69 -3.93 -16.62 -3.54
CA VAL A 69 -3.90 -15.21 -3.15
C VAL A 69 -5.06 -14.46 -3.80
N PHE A 70 -5.94 -13.86 -3.00
CA PHE A 70 -7.04 -13.04 -3.49
C PHE A 70 -6.53 -11.69 -4.00
N LEU A 71 -6.91 -11.34 -5.23
CA LEU A 71 -6.59 -10.04 -5.80
C LEU A 71 -7.75 -9.07 -5.57
N PRO A 72 -7.50 -7.88 -5.00
CA PRO A 72 -8.55 -6.90 -4.73
C PRO A 72 -9.13 -6.34 -6.03
N PHE A 73 -10.45 -6.15 -6.05
CA PHE A 73 -11.12 -5.40 -7.11
C PHE A 73 -10.81 -3.90 -6.99
N ALA A 74 -11.27 -3.11 -7.97
CA ALA A 74 -11.11 -1.66 -7.93
C ALA A 74 -11.80 -1.05 -6.69
N ASP A 75 -12.91 -1.62 -6.25
CA ASP A 75 -13.70 -1.15 -5.10
C ASP A 75 -13.00 -1.37 -3.75
N ASP A 76 -12.16 -2.40 -3.66
CA ASP A 76 -11.37 -2.71 -2.44
C ASP A 76 -10.19 -1.75 -2.28
N LYS A 77 -9.76 -1.07 -3.36
CA LYS A 77 -8.61 -0.15 -3.35
C LYS A 77 -9.04 1.24 -2.87
N ARG A 78 -8.56 1.63 -1.68
CA ARG A 78 -8.78 2.98 -1.12
C ARG A 78 -7.69 3.94 -1.58
N LYS A 79 -8.07 5.06 -2.21
CA LYS A 79 -7.14 6.15 -2.55
C LYS A 79 -6.80 6.95 -1.29
N MET A 80 -5.52 7.07 -0.98
CA MET A 80 -5.02 7.86 0.15
C MET A 80 -4.58 9.25 -0.33
N PRO A 81 -4.82 10.32 0.45
CA PRO A 81 -4.27 11.64 0.13
C PRO A 81 -2.76 11.61 0.36
N PHE A 82 -2.00 11.98 -0.67
CA PHE A 82 -0.55 12.06 -0.57
C PHE A 82 -0.14 13.42 0.01
N THR A 83 0.79 13.38 0.96
CA THR A 83 1.55 14.56 1.39
C THR A 83 2.85 14.62 0.59
N GLU A 84 3.48 15.79 0.52
CA GLU A 84 4.82 15.94 -0.06
C GLU A 84 5.78 14.90 0.55
N LYS A 85 6.52 14.21 -0.32
CA LYS A 85 7.45 13.16 0.10
C LYS A 85 8.69 13.81 0.69
N ILE A 86 8.73 13.93 2.01
CA ILE A 86 9.92 14.37 2.73
C ILE A 86 10.88 13.18 2.89
N MET A 87 12.05 13.27 2.28
CA MET A 87 13.09 12.23 2.37
C MET A 87 14.04 12.51 3.53
N ALA A 88 14.37 11.47 4.30
CA ALA A 88 15.33 11.57 5.39
C ALA A 88 16.79 11.63 4.85
N PRO A 89 17.69 12.37 5.51
CA PRO A 89 19.12 12.35 5.21
C PRO A 89 19.74 10.98 5.54
N PRO A 90 20.83 10.60 4.86
CA PRO A 90 21.45 9.28 5.02
C PRO A 90 21.91 9.00 6.46
N GLU A 91 22.38 10.01 7.19
CA GLU A 91 22.79 9.87 8.59
C GLU A 91 21.66 9.39 9.52
N GLN A 92 20.43 9.87 9.29
CA GLN A 92 19.27 9.44 10.07
C GLN A 92 18.86 8.01 9.71
N VAL A 93 18.99 7.65 8.43
CA VAL A 93 18.73 6.30 7.95
C VAL A 93 19.71 5.31 8.58
N ASP A 94 20.99 5.66 8.67
CA ASP A 94 22.01 4.77 9.24
C ASP A 94 21.84 4.59 10.75
N LYS A 95 21.47 5.66 11.48
CA LYS A 95 21.09 5.54 12.90
C LYS A 95 19.86 4.63 13.08
N MET A 96 18.85 4.74 12.21
CA MET A 96 17.66 3.90 12.27
C MET A 96 17.99 2.43 11.95
N LYS A 97 18.86 2.16 10.98
CA LYS A 97 19.35 0.79 10.69
C LYS A 97 19.98 0.16 11.94
N ALA A 98 20.83 0.89 12.66
CA ALA A 98 21.44 0.39 13.89
C ALA A 98 20.40 0.06 14.98
N ILE A 99 19.29 0.79 15.05
CA ILE A 99 18.18 0.48 15.96
C ILE A 99 17.46 -0.79 15.51
N VAL A 100 17.15 -0.92 14.22
CA VAL A 100 16.49 -2.11 13.65
C VAL A 100 17.34 -3.38 13.87
N GLU A 101 18.66 -3.28 13.72
CA GLU A 101 19.57 -4.39 13.98
C GLU A 101 19.58 -4.81 15.46
N LYS A 102 19.52 -3.85 16.39
CA LYS A 102 19.42 -4.14 17.83
C LYS A 102 18.09 -4.77 18.23
N LEU A 103 17.01 -4.42 17.54
CA LEU A 103 15.66 -4.94 17.78
C LEU A 103 15.33 -6.17 16.90
N ARG A 104 16.32 -6.74 16.23
CA ARG A 104 16.12 -7.90 15.37
C ARG A 104 15.84 -9.14 16.23
N PHE A 105 14.69 -9.76 15.97
CA PHE A 105 14.35 -11.08 16.49
C PHE A 105 13.88 -11.98 15.34
N THR A 106 13.96 -13.30 15.55
CA THR A 106 13.47 -14.28 14.58
C THR A 106 11.96 -14.43 14.73
N TYR A 107 11.20 -13.87 13.80
CA TYR A 107 9.75 -14.06 13.77
C TYR A 107 9.40 -15.49 13.34
N ARG A 108 8.49 -16.12 14.08
CA ARG A 108 7.81 -17.35 13.68
C ARG A 108 6.31 -17.18 13.83
N SER A 109 5.52 -17.88 13.01
CA SER A 109 4.06 -17.81 13.05
C SER A 109 3.44 -18.34 14.34
N ASP A 110 4.16 -19.19 15.07
CA ASP A 110 3.79 -19.81 16.35
C ASP A 110 4.22 -19.00 17.58
N SER A 111 4.86 -17.82 17.41
CA SER A 111 5.47 -17.08 18.51
C SER A 111 4.49 -16.35 19.43
N PHE A 112 3.28 -16.07 18.96
CA PHE A 112 2.30 -15.27 19.69
C PHE A 112 0.97 -15.98 19.77
N GLU A 113 0.47 -16.14 20.99
CA GLU A 113 -0.86 -16.64 21.25
C GLU A 113 -1.86 -15.48 21.34
N ASN A 114 -3.14 -15.77 21.11
CA ASN A 114 -4.18 -14.76 21.25
C ASN A 114 -4.54 -14.59 22.74
N PRO A 115 -4.22 -13.43 23.36
CA PRO A 115 -4.44 -13.23 24.80
C PRO A 115 -5.92 -13.30 25.18
N VAL A 116 -6.82 -12.87 24.29
CA VAL A 116 -8.28 -12.91 24.53
C VAL A 116 -8.78 -14.34 24.62
N LEU A 117 -8.28 -15.22 23.74
CA LEU A 117 -8.64 -16.64 23.77
C LEU A 117 -8.03 -17.33 24.98
N GLN A 118 -6.77 -17.04 25.31
CA GLN A 118 -6.11 -17.62 26.48
C GLN A 118 -6.85 -17.28 27.77
N GLN A 119 -7.20 -16.00 27.96
CA GLN A 119 -7.99 -15.59 29.13
C GLN A 119 -9.38 -16.24 29.14
N HIS A 120 -10.03 -16.36 27.97
CA HIS A 120 -11.35 -16.98 27.88
C HIS A 120 -11.34 -18.44 28.31
N PHE A 121 -10.41 -19.24 27.80
CA PHE A 121 -10.31 -20.65 28.16
C PHE A 121 -9.78 -20.86 29.58
N GLY A 122 -8.84 -20.05 30.05
CA GLY A 122 -8.39 -20.09 31.45
C GLY A 122 -9.53 -19.81 32.43
N ASN A 123 -10.43 -18.87 32.11
CA ASN A 123 -11.63 -18.63 32.91
C ASN A 123 -12.59 -19.83 32.90
N LEU A 124 -12.80 -20.45 31.74
CA LEU A 124 -13.67 -21.63 31.62
C LEU A 124 -13.12 -22.83 32.38
N GLU A 125 -11.80 -23.03 32.34
CA GLU A 125 -11.11 -24.08 33.08
C GLU A 125 -11.26 -23.88 34.59
N ALA A 126 -11.07 -22.64 35.06
CA ALA A 126 -11.28 -22.30 36.47
C ALA A 126 -12.71 -22.56 36.93
N LEU A 127 -13.71 -22.23 36.10
CA LEU A 127 -15.11 -22.55 36.37
C LEU A 127 -15.39 -24.06 36.35
N ALA A 128 -14.73 -24.82 35.46
CA ALA A 128 -14.93 -26.28 35.36
C ALA A 128 -14.32 -27.04 36.54
N PHE A 129 -13.24 -26.53 37.12
CA PHE A 129 -12.54 -27.11 38.27
C PHE A 129 -12.91 -26.46 39.62
N ASP A 130 -13.91 -25.57 39.65
CA ASP A 130 -14.31 -24.80 40.84
C ASP A 130 -13.14 -24.10 41.55
N LEU A 131 -12.19 -23.55 40.77
CA LEU A 131 -11.09 -22.75 41.28
C LEU A 131 -11.60 -21.36 41.70
N MET A 132 -11.05 -20.83 42.79
CA MET A 132 -11.47 -19.52 43.33
C MET A 132 -11.10 -18.36 42.40
N GLU A 133 -9.99 -18.47 41.68
CA GLU A 133 -9.51 -17.44 40.76
C GLU A 133 -8.98 -18.08 39.49
N PRO A 134 -9.25 -17.50 38.32
CA PRO A 134 -8.72 -17.97 37.06
C PRO A 134 -7.23 -17.62 36.91
N GLU A 135 -6.50 -18.46 36.20
CA GLU A 135 -5.12 -18.14 35.80
C GLU A 135 -5.13 -16.92 34.86
N GLN A 136 -4.29 -15.94 35.18
CA GLN A 136 -4.14 -14.75 34.33
C GLN A 136 -3.13 -15.05 33.23
N ALA A 137 -3.60 -15.00 31.98
CA ALA A 137 -2.73 -15.19 30.83
C ALA A 137 -1.78 -13.99 30.69
N VAL A 138 -0.49 -14.26 30.51
CA VAL A 138 0.51 -13.22 30.23
C VAL A 138 0.40 -12.80 28.76
N ASP A 139 0.17 -11.51 28.52
CA ASP A 139 0.07 -10.98 27.16
C ASP A 139 1.44 -10.87 26.49
N LEU A 140 1.72 -11.80 25.57
CA LEU A 140 2.95 -11.82 24.78
C LEU A 140 2.95 -10.80 23.63
N THR A 141 1.81 -10.19 23.31
CA THR A 141 1.68 -9.21 22.21
C THR A 141 2.16 -7.81 22.61
N LEU A 142 2.26 -7.54 23.92
CA LEU A 142 2.79 -6.30 24.43
C LEU A 142 4.32 -6.25 24.22
N PRO A 143 4.85 -5.16 23.64
CA PRO A 143 6.30 -5.00 23.52
C PRO A 143 6.95 -5.01 24.90
N LYS A 144 8.10 -5.69 25.02
CA LYS A 144 8.91 -5.74 26.24
C LYS A 144 9.61 -4.39 26.44
N VAL A 145 8.91 -3.43 27.03
CA VAL A 145 9.41 -2.08 27.29
C VAL A 145 9.70 -1.93 28.77
N GLU A 146 10.95 -1.61 29.12
CA GLU A 146 11.28 -1.11 30.47
C GLU A 146 11.35 0.43 30.49
N GLU A 147 11.68 1.12 29.39
CA GLU A 147 11.61 2.59 29.29
C GLU A 147 11.68 3.07 27.82
N LEU A 148 10.74 3.92 27.39
CA LEU A 148 10.79 4.61 26.09
C LEU A 148 11.51 5.96 26.25
N VAL A 149 12.73 6.06 25.73
CA VAL A 149 13.49 7.33 25.75
C VAL A 149 13.13 8.16 24.52
N TYR A 150 12.34 9.21 24.72
CA TYR A 150 12.10 10.23 23.69
C TYR A 150 13.19 11.31 23.70
N PRO A 151 13.51 11.92 22.54
CA PRO A 151 14.35 13.11 22.50
C PRO A 151 13.80 14.23 23.39
N PRO A 152 14.65 15.08 24.01
CA PRO A 152 14.23 16.08 25.00
C PRO A 152 13.22 17.12 24.47
N ASP A 153 13.19 17.36 23.16
CA ASP A 153 12.26 18.32 22.53
C ASP A 153 11.09 17.64 21.78
N TYR A 154 10.95 16.32 21.89
CA TYR A 154 9.90 15.56 21.21
C TYR A 154 8.72 15.34 22.15
N ASN A 155 7.62 16.07 21.91
CA ASN A 155 6.36 15.86 22.61
C ASN A 155 5.46 14.91 21.78
N PRO A 156 5.32 13.63 22.16
CA PRO A 156 4.48 12.68 21.42
C PRO A 156 2.98 13.04 21.46
N GLU A 157 2.55 13.84 22.44
CA GLU A 157 1.16 14.32 22.59
C GLU A 157 0.98 15.75 22.08
N GLY A 158 2.05 16.37 21.59
CA GLY A 158 2.03 17.72 21.04
C GLY A 158 1.19 17.74 19.77
N LYS A 159 -0.07 18.18 19.88
CA LYS A 159 -0.91 18.52 18.71
C LYS A 159 -0.08 19.39 17.79
N VAL A 160 0.28 18.87 16.60
CA VAL A 160 0.84 19.67 15.52
C VAL A 160 -0.14 20.81 15.29
N THR A 161 0.20 22.00 15.78
CA THR A 161 -0.55 23.21 15.49
C THR A 161 -0.49 23.36 13.98
N LYS A 162 -1.58 22.99 13.30
CA LYS A 162 -1.84 23.39 11.93
C LYS A 162 -1.49 24.87 11.86
N ARG A 163 -0.43 25.22 11.12
CA ARG A 163 -0.16 26.61 10.79
C ARG A 163 -1.47 27.16 10.22
N LYS A 164 -2.11 28.06 10.96
CA LYS A 164 -3.17 28.89 10.42
C LYS A 164 -2.54 29.60 9.24
N HIS A 165 -3.01 29.29 8.04
CA HIS A 165 -2.84 30.21 6.93
C HIS A 165 -3.62 31.45 7.33
N ASP A 166 -2.92 32.57 7.54
CA ASP A 166 -3.56 33.84 7.83
C ASP A 166 -4.57 34.12 6.71
N ASN A 167 -5.82 34.26 7.12
CA ASN A 167 -6.95 34.62 6.29
C ASN A 167 -7.35 36.02 6.73
N GLU A 168 -6.70 37.03 6.14
CA GLU A 168 -7.22 38.39 6.12
C GLU A 168 -7.56 38.76 4.68
N GLY A 169 -8.80 39.20 4.48
CA GLY A 169 -9.20 39.93 3.28
C GLY A 169 -10.45 39.41 2.59
N SER A 170 -11.63 39.67 3.19
CA SER A 170 -12.88 39.73 2.44
C SER A 170 -12.74 40.79 1.34
N GLY A 171 -12.87 40.38 0.08
CA GLY A 171 -12.88 41.28 -1.07
C GLY A 171 -13.33 40.56 -2.34
N SER A 172 -14.62 40.66 -2.66
CA SER A 172 -15.22 40.21 -3.92
C SER A 172 -14.45 40.73 -5.14
N LYS A 173 -14.02 39.85 -6.07
CA LYS A 173 -13.80 40.14 -7.50
C LYS A 173 -13.31 38.90 -8.29
N GLY A 174 -14.23 38.28 -9.03
CA GLY A 174 -14.00 37.48 -10.26
C GLY A 174 -13.13 36.20 -10.15
N PRO A 175 -13.32 35.21 -11.02
CA PRO A 175 -12.39 34.08 -11.11
C PRO A 175 -11.08 34.59 -11.76
N LYS A 176 -10.08 34.92 -10.95
CA LYS A 176 -8.68 34.95 -11.41
C LYS A 176 -8.22 33.51 -11.55
N VAL A 177 -8.24 32.99 -12.77
CA VAL A 177 -7.61 31.70 -13.08
C VAL A 177 -6.13 32.00 -13.33
N GLU A 178 -5.31 31.87 -12.30
CA GLU A 178 -3.85 31.89 -12.45
C GLU A 178 -3.41 30.53 -13.00
N TYR A 179 -2.95 30.51 -14.26
CA TYR A 179 -2.38 29.30 -14.85
C TYR A 179 -0.95 29.12 -14.36
N SER A 180 -0.72 28.06 -13.59
CA SER A 180 0.61 27.67 -13.12
C SER A 180 1.51 27.22 -14.27
N GLU A 181 2.83 27.41 -14.13
CA GLU A 181 3.83 27.07 -15.17
C GLU A 181 3.71 25.62 -15.63
N GLU A 182 3.41 24.73 -14.69
CA GLU A 182 3.24 23.30 -14.92
C GLU A 182 2.02 22.99 -15.79
N GLU A 183 0.91 23.70 -15.59
CA GLU A 183 -0.30 23.55 -16.40
C GLU A 183 -0.05 23.99 -17.84
N LEU A 184 0.60 25.15 -18.04
CA LEU A 184 0.92 25.66 -19.37
C LEU A 184 1.93 24.77 -20.09
N LYS A 185 2.96 24.29 -19.40
CA LYS A 185 3.93 23.32 -19.96
C LYS A 185 3.27 22.00 -20.34
N ASN A 186 2.32 21.53 -19.54
CA ASN A 186 1.51 20.34 -19.84
C ASN A 186 0.57 20.55 -21.03
N HIS A 187 0.06 21.76 -21.24
CA HIS A 187 -0.78 22.09 -22.40
C HIS A 187 0.03 22.28 -23.70
N ILE A 188 1.27 22.77 -23.59
CA ILE A 188 2.23 22.86 -24.69
C ILE A 188 2.66 21.45 -25.13
N SER A 189 3.04 20.59 -24.19
CA SER A 189 3.45 19.20 -24.49
C SER A 189 2.32 18.36 -25.10
N LYS A 190 1.07 18.57 -24.66
CA LYS A 190 -0.12 17.90 -25.20
C LYS A 190 -0.66 18.54 -26.49
N GLY A 191 -0.05 19.63 -26.99
CA GLY A 191 -0.51 20.35 -28.18
C GLY A 191 -1.93 20.94 -28.05
N THR A 192 -2.42 21.12 -26.82
CA THR A 192 -3.80 21.58 -26.55
C THR A 192 -3.89 23.10 -26.36
N LEU A 193 -2.76 23.81 -26.37
CA LEU A 193 -2.70 25.26 -26.23
C LEU A 193 -3.55 25.99 -27.29
N GLY A 194 -3.67 25.44 -28.51
CA GLY A 194 -4.52 25.99 -29.58
C GLY A 194 -6.02 26.01 -29.27
N LYS A 195 -6.48 25.22 -28.27
CA LYS A 195 -7.88 25.20 -27.81
C LYS A 195 -8.21 26.31 -26.83
N PHE A 196 -7.21 27.03 -26.30
CA PHE A 196 -7.43 28.14 -25.39
C PHE A 196 -8.09 29.32 -26.13
N THR A 197 -8.96 30.04 -25.42
CA THR A 197 -9.57 31.25 -25.94
C THR A 197 -8.56 32.42 -25.89
N VAL A 198 -8.70 33.40 -26.78
CA VAL A 198 -7.80 34.57 -26.83
C VAL A 198 -7.72 35.32 -25.47
N PRO A 199 -8.79 35.46 -24.67
CA PRO A 199 -8.71 36.01 -23.33
C PRO A 199 -7.80 35.21 -22.39
N MET A 200 -7.91 33.88 -22.38
CA MET A 200 -7.07 33.01 -21.52
C MET A 200 -5.58 33.09 -21.91
N LEU A 201 -5.28 33.16 -23.21
CA LEU A 201 -3.91 33.33 -23.70
C LEU A 201 -3.34 34.72 -23.34
N LYS A 202 -4.16 35.78 -23.37
CA LYS A 202 -3.74 37.11 -22.94
C LYS A 202 -3.49 37.17 -21.43
N GLU A 203 -4.31 36.48 -20.63
CA GLU A 203 -4.10 36.39 -19.17
C GLU A 203 -2.83 35.61 -18.83
N ALA A 204 -2.57 34.48 -19.51
CA ALA A 204 -1.31 33.76 -19.39
C ALA A 204 -0.12 34.66 -19.79
N CYS A 205 -0.15 35.32 -20.95
CA CYS A 205 0.93 36.25 -21.34
C CYS A 205 1.13 37.40 -20.33
N ARG A 206 0.06 37.91 -19.71
CA ARG A 206 0.14 38.95 -18.67
C ARG A 206 0.75 38.44 -17.37
N ALA A 207 0.42 37.22 -16.95
CA ALA A 207 0.98 36.59 -15.76
C ALA A 207 2.51 36.41 -15.89
N TYR A 208 2.99 36.09 -17.08
CA TYR A 208 4.42 35.92 -17.38
C TYR A 208 5.11 37.17 -17.96
N GLY A 209 4.45 38.34 -17.95
CA GLY A 209 5.03 39.60 -18.44
C GLY A 209 5.40 39.64 -19.93
N LEU A 210 4.84 38.74 -20.74
CA LEU A 210 5.10 38.62 -22.18
C LEU A 210 4.32 39.68 -22.97
N LYS A 211 4.94 40.21 -24.03
CA LYS A 211 4.28 41.15 -24.95
C LYS A 211 3.14 40.44 -25.69
N SER A 212 1.91 40.69 -25.27
CA SER A 212 0.71 40.10 -25.86
C SER A 212 0.37 40.72 -27.21
N GLY A 213 0.39 39.94 -28.29
CA GLY A 213 -0.11 40.34 -29.61
C GLY A 213 -1.63 40.46 -29.70
N LEU A 214 -2.14 40.97 -30.83
CA LEU A 214 -3.58 41.08 -31.10
C LEU A 214 -4.17 39.77 -31.63
N LYS A 215 -3.34 38.95 -32.30
CA LYS A 215 -3.76 37.70 -32.93
C LYS A 215 -3.53 36.50 -32.01
N LYS A 216 -4.43 35.52 -32.10
CA LYS A 216 -4.34 34.26 -31.34
C LYS A 216 -3.02 33.51 -31.59
N GLN A 217 -2.53 33.55 -32.82
CA GLN A 217 -1.32 32.83 -33.25
C GLN A 217 -0.03 33.42 -32.66
N GLU A 218 0.06 34.75 -32.55
CA GLU A 218 1.18 35.45 -31.92
C GLU A 218 1.28 35.13 -30.41
N LEU A 219 0.14 34.99 -29.73
CA LEU A 219 0.09 34.63 -28.31
C LEU A 219 0.51 33.18 -28.07
N LEU A 220 0.15 32.27 -28.98
CA LEU A 220 0.58 30.87 -28.94
C LEU A 220 2.09 30.74 -29.16
N GLU A 221 2.63 31.44 -30.15
CA GLU A 221 4.07 31.44 -30.44
C GLU A 221 4.88 32.05 -29.29
N ALA A 222 4.40 33.15 -28.68
CA ALA A 222 5.07 33.79 -27.55
C ALA A 222 5.12 32.88 -26.31
N LEU A 223 4.01 32.20 -25.96
CA LEU A 223 3.97 31.25 -24.85
C LEU A 223 4.78 29.99 -25.15
N THR A 224 4.68 29.45 -26.37
CA THR A 224 5.42 28.26 -26.77
C THR A 224 6.93 28.52 -26.72
N LYS A 225 7.39 29.69 -27.18
CA LYS A 225 8.79 30.10 -27.11
C LYS A 225 9.30 30.28 -25.67
N HIS A 226 8.51 30.88 -24.78
CA HIS A 226 8.90 31.11 -23.38
C HIS A 226 9.09 29.82 -22.57
N PHE A 227 8.38 28.74 -22.90
CA PHE A 227 8.43 27.47 -22.17
C PHE A 227 9.19 26.35 -22.90
N GLN A 228 9.72 26.62 -24.11
CA GLN A 228 10.57 25.69 -24.88
C GLN A 228 12.07 26.01 -24.79
N ASP A 229 12.44 27.23 -24.39
CA ASP A 229 13.81 27.54 -23.92
C ASP A 229 14.00 27.04 -22.46
#